data_AF-A0A931SVZ0-F1
#
_entry.id   AF-A0A931SVZ0-F1
#
_cell.length_a   1.000
_cell.length_b   1.000
_cell.length_c   1.000
_cell.angle_alpha   90.00
_cell.angle_beta   90.00
_cell.angle_gamma   90.00
#
_symmetry.space_group_name_H-M   'P 1'
#
loop_
_entity.id
_entity.type
_entity.pdbx_description
1 polymer ?
#
loop_
_entity_poly.entity_id
_entity_poly.type
_entity_poly.pdbx_seq_one_letter_code
_entity_poly.pdbx_strand_id
1 'polypeptide(L)'
;MAMDMKDMVRALASMPEGQRKTMMGERLKMFAEMGDADRARAMQQMMEAVETLSEPDVRKMIKTRTEILCEVPDKTRMTLMQTHMGLLQKMPPERAMMEMKTI
;
A
#
# COMPACT_ATOMS: atom_id res chain seq x y z
N MET A 1 -19.45 -10.37 -9.62
CA MET A 1 -18.72 -9.16 -10.05
C MET A 1 -17.50 -9.05 -9.14
N ALA A 2 -16.29 -9.17 -9.69
CA ALA A 2 -15.08 -8.98 -8.89
C ALA A 2 -15.02 -7.50 -8.49
N MET A 3 -14.93 -7.20 -7.20
CA MET A 3 -14.73 -5.84 -6.71
C MET A 3 -13.42 -5.32 -7.31
N ASP A 4 -13.47 -4.22 -8.05
CA ASP A 4 -12.29 -3.57 -8.61
C ASP A 4 -11.37 -3.13 -7.46
N MET A 5 -10.05 -3.26 -7.65
CA MET A 5 -9.06 -2.85 -6.65
C MET A 5 -9.26 -1.39 -6.24
N LYS A 6 -9.74 -0.54 -7.15
CA LYS A 6 -10.07 0.85 -6.86
C LYS A 6 -11.19 0.99 -5.83
N ASP A 7 -12.28 0.25 -5.99
CA ASP A 7 -13.43 0.31 -5.06
C ASP A 7 -13.06 -0.25 -3.69
N MET A 8 -12.21 -1.28 -3.68
CA MET A 8 -11.71 -1.86 -2.44
C MET A 8 -10.79 -0.89 -1.67
N VAL A 9 -9.92 -0.15 -2.38
CA VAL A 9 -9.07 0.88 -1.76
C VAL A 9 -9.88 2.09 -1.27
N ARG A 10 -10.92 2.50 -2.01
CA ARG A 10 -11.87 3.53 -1.52
C ARG A 10 -12.58 3.09 -0.26
N ALA A 11 -13.01 1.83 -0.19
CA ALA A 11 -13.62 1.26 1.00
C ALA A 11 -12.64 1.25 2.18
N LEU A 12 -11.37 0.87 1.97
CA LEU A 12 -10.35 0.95 3.01
C LEU A 12 -10.15 2.38 3.52
N ALA A 13 -10.13 3.37 2.62
CA ALA A 13 -9.92 4.76 2.99
C ALA A 13 -11.07 5.35 3.83
N SER A 14 -12.31 4.91 3.60
CA SER A 14 -13.49 5.33 4.35
C SER A 14 -13.68 4.63 5.69
N MET A 15 -12.95 3.54 5.94
CA MET A 15 -13.01 2.82 7.21
C MET A 15 -12.38 3.61 8.37
N PRO A 16 -12.87 3.40 9.61
CA PRO A 16 -12.18 3.84 10.83
C PRO A 16 -10.76 3.31 10.88
N GLU A 17 -9.85 4.08 11.49
CA GLU A 17 -8.40 3.79 11.50
C GLU A 17 -8.07 2.38 11.98
N GLY A 18 -8.69 1.90 13.08
CA GLY A 18 -8.46 0.55 13.59
C GLY A 18 -8.84 -0.55 12.59
N GLN A 19 -10.00 -0.41 11.92
CA GLN A 19 -10.44 -1.38 10.91
C GLN A 19 -9.57 -1.32 9.65
N ARG A 20 -9.24 -0.11 9.19
CA ARG A 20 -8.33 0.10 8.07
C ARG A 20 -6.97 -0.54 8.34
N LYS A 21 -6.44 -0.38 9.56
CA LYS A 21 -5.16 -0.95 9.99
C LYS A 21 -5.18 -2.48 9.99
N THR A 22 -6.22 -3.09 10.56
CA THR A 22 -6.38 -4.56 10.55
C THR A 22 -6.42 -5.10 9.13
N MET A 23 -7.32 -4.56 8.29
CA MET A 23 -7.52 -5.04 6.92
C MET A 23 -6.29 -4.82 6.03
N MET A 24 -5.64 -3.66 6.15
CA MET A 24 -4.41 -3.38 5.42
C MET A 24 -3.25 -4.27 5.92
N GLY A 25 -3.19 -4.54 7.23
CA GLY A 25 -2.18 -5.40 7.82
C GLY A 25 -2.26 -6.84 7.34
N GLU A 26 -3.47 -7.41 7.27
CA GLU A 26 -3.70 -8.74 6.69
C GLU A 26 -3.23 -8.81 5.24
N ARG A 27 -3.51 -7.78 4.44
CA ARG A 27 -3.07 -7.71 3.05
C ARG A 27 -1.56 -7.61 2.90
N LEU A 28 -0.91 -6.78 3.72
CA LEU A 28 0.55 -6.65 3.70
C LEU A 28 1.23 -7.96 4.10
N LYS A 29 0.67 -8.70 5.07
CA LYS A 29 1.14 -10.06 5.42
C LYS A 29 0.99 -11.02 4.25
N MET A 30 -0.19 -11.05 3.63
CA MET A 30 -0.44 -11.87 2.44
C MET A 30 0.55 -11.53 1.32
N PHE A 31 0.79 -10.26 1.04
CA PHE A 31 1.76 -9.83 0.04
C PHE A 31 3.17 -10.33 0.36
N ALA A 32 3.61 -10.27 1.60
CA ALA A 32 4.93 -10.73 2.00
C ALA A 32 5.15 -12.25 1.80
N GLU A 33 4.07 -13.04 1.82
CA GLU A 33 4.10 -14.49 1.59
C GLU A 33 4.01 -14.85 0.09
N MET A 34 3.68 -13.90 -0.78
CA MET A 34 3.63 -14.09 -2.23
C MET A 34 5.04 -14.13 -2.82
N GLY A 35 5.19 -14.89 -3.92
CA GLY A 35 6.39 -14.86 -4.76
C GLY A 35 6.64 -13.47 -5.34
N ASP A 36 7.89 -13.15 -5.64
CA ASP A 36 8.34 -11.78 -5.95
C ASP A 36 7.54 -11.11 -7.07
N ALA A 37 7.27 -11.82 -8.17
CA ALA A 37 6.52 -11.28 -9.30
C ALA A 37 5.05 -10.99 -8.95
N ASP A 38 4.40 -11.91 -8.22
CA ASP A 38 3.01 -11.75 -7.80
C ASP A 38 2.87 -10.66 -6.74
N ARG A 39 3.82 -10.58 -5.80
CA ARG A 39 3.90 -9.52 -4.79
C ARG A 39 4.05 -8.15 -5.45
N ALA A 40 4.98 -8.02 -6.41
CA ALA A 40 5.18 -6.77 -7.14
C ALA A 40 3.90 -6.34 -7.89
N ARG A 41 3.24 -7.27 -8.59
CA ARG A 41 1.99 -7.00 -9.30
C ARG A 41 0.87 -6.56 -8.35
N ALA A 42 0.67 -7.28 -7.25
CA ALA A 42 -0.38 -6.97 -6.27
C ALA A 42 -0.14 -5.61 -5.59
N MET A 43 1.10 -5.33 -5.19
CA MET A 43 1.48 -4.05 -4.60
C MET A 43 1.34 -2.90 -5.60
N GLN A 44 1.72 -3.10 -6.86
CA GLN A 44 1.55 -2.09 -7.91
C GLN A 44 0.08 -1.72 -8.09
N GLN A 45 -0.82 -2.71 -8.18
CA GLN A 45 -2.26 -2.46 -8.30
C GLN A 45 -2.80 -1.67 -7.11
N MET A 46 -2.31 -1.95 -5.89
CA MET A 46 -2.70 -1.21 -4.70
C MET A 46 -2.19 0.23 -4.72
N MET A 47 -0.93 0.47 -5.15
CA MET A 47 -0.38 1.82 -5.32
C MET A 47 -1.17 2.63 -6.35
N GLU A 48 -1.45 2.04 -7.52
CA GLU A 48 -2.24 2.68 -8.57
C GLU A 48 -3.67 3.00 -8.10
N ALA A 49 -4.28 2.13 -7.31
CA ALA A 49 -5.60 2.37 -6.74
C ALA A 49 -5.59 3.49 -5.68
N VAL A 50 -4.56 3.56 -4.83
CA VAL A 50 -4.40 4.63 -3.83
C VAL A 50 -4.28 5.99 -4.51
N GLU A 51 -3.57 6.09 -5.63
CA GLU A 51 -3.45 7.35 -6.37
C GLU A 51 -4.78 7.87 -6.96
N THR A 52 -5.83 7.03 -7.04
CA THR A 52 -7.15 7.47 -7.48
C THR A 52 -7.98 8.12 -6.35
N LEU A 53 -7.45 8.16 -5.13
CA LEU A 53 -8.12 8.74 -3.96
C LEU A 53 -7.91 10.26 -3.87
N SER A 54 -8.70 10.90 -3.01
CA SER A 54 -8.46 12.28 -2.59
C SER A 54 -7.14 12.39 -1.83
N GLU A 55 -6.47 13.54 -1.88
CA GLU A 55 -5.21 13.75 -1.16
C GLU A 55 -5.31 13.46 0.36
N PRO A 56 -6.37 13.88 1.10
CA PRO A 56 -6.53 13.49 2.50
C PRO A 56 -6.60 11.97 2.71
N ASP A 57 -7.23 11.24 1.79
CA ASP A 57 -7.36 9.79 1.88
C ASP A 57 -6.06 9.09 1.51
N VAL A 58 -5.31 9.60 0.52
CA VAL A 58 -3.93 9.15 0.25
C VAL A 58 -3.07 9.28 1.51
N ARG A 59 -3.11 10.42 2.19
CA ARG A 59 -2.37 10.65 3.45
C ARG A 59 -2.77 9.66 4.53
N LYS A 60 -4.07 9.38 4.70
CA LYS A 60 -4.56 8.34 5.64
C LYS A 60 -4.01 6.96 5.31
N MET A 61 -4.02 6.57 4.03
CA MET A 61 -3.55 5.27 3.58
C MET A 61 -2.04 5.11 3.80
N ILE A 62 -1.25 6.13 3.46
CA ILE A 62 0.20 6.13 3.68
C ILE A 62 0.52 6.06 5.17
N LYS A 63 -0.12 6.88 6.00
CA LYS A 63 0.05 6.86 7.47
C LYS A 63 -0.20 5.46 8.02
N THR A 64 -1.35 4.86 7.71
CA THR A 64 -1.70 3.53 8.20
C THR A 64 -0.73 2.46 7.70
N ARG A 65 -0.29 2.52 6.44
CA ARG A 65 0.74 1.61 5.89
C ARG A 65 2.04 1.73 6.69
N THR A 66 2.51 2.94 6.96
CA THR A 66 3.74 3.20 7.71
C THR A 66 3.65 2.66 9.13
N GLU A 67 2.55 2.92 9.83
CA GLU A 67 2.32 2.37 11.18
C GLU A 67 2.36 0.84 11.20
N ILE A 68 1.74 0.18 10.21
CA ILE A 68 1.78 -1.29 10.10
C ILE A 68 3.21 -1.77 9.85
N LEU A 69 3.96 -1.11 8.96
CA LEU A 69 5.34 -1.48 8.67
C LEU A 69 6.23 -1.40 9.92
N CYS A 70 5.97 -0.45 10.82
CA CYS A 70 6.66 -0.34 12.10
C CYS A 70 6.35 -1.50 13.07
N GLU A 71 5.23 -2.20 12.89
CA GLU A 71 4.76 -3.25 13.79
C GLU A 71 5.02 -4.68 13.30
N VAL A 72 5.24 -4.87 11.99
CA VAL A 72 5.53 -6.20 11.42
C VAL A 72 7.00 -6.60 11.64
N PRO A 73 7.32 -7.92 11.64
CA PRO A 73 8.68 -8.41 11.77
C PRO A 73 9.63 -7.81 10.71
N ASP A 74 10.89 -7.61 11.07
CA ASP A 74 11.91 -7.00 10.21
C ASP A 74 12.02 -7.64 8.84
N LYS A 75 12.00 -8.98 8.78
CA LYS A 75 12.05 -9.71 7.51
C LYS A 75 10.86 -9.35 6.61
N THR A 76 9.65 -9.34 7.17
CA THR A 76 8.42 -8.95 6.47
C THR A 76 8.50 -7.49 6.01
N ARG A 77 8.93 -6.57 6.88
CA ARG A 77 9.13 -5.16 6.55
C ARG A 77 10.10 -5.00 5.38
N MET A 78 11.26 -5.66 5.43
CA MET A 78 12.27 -5.60 4.37
C MET A 78 11.73 -6.11 3.03
N THR A 79 11.06 -7.26 3.01
CA THR A 79 10.46 -7.83 1.79
C THR A 79 9.47 -6.86 1.14
N LEU A 80 8.58 -6.25 1.93
CA LEU A 80 7.60 -5.29 1.43
C LEU A 80 8.28 -3.98 0.97
N MET A 81 9.21 -3.43 1.76
CA MET A 81 9.89 -2.19 1.42
C MET A 81 10.77 -2.31 0.17
N GLN A 82 11.51 -3.41 0.01
CA GLN A 82 12.30 -3.66 -1.20
C GLN A 82 11.41 -3.69 -2.45
N THR A 83 10.27 -4.36 -2.36
CA THR A 83 9.29 -4.41 -3.47
C THR A 83 8.74 -3.02 -3.77
N HIS A 84 8.33 -2.28 -2.74
CA HIS A 84 7.81 -0.92 -2.89
C HIS A 84 8.82 0.03 -3.52
N MET A 85 10.09 0.01 -3.07
CA MET A 85 11.15 0.83 -3.65
C MET A 85 11.45 0.46 -5.10
N GLY A 86 11.47 -0.83 -5.42
CA GLY A 86 11.63 -1.30 -6.79
C GLY A 86 10.49 -0.87 -7.73
N LEU A 87 9.27 -0.70 -7.20
CA LEU A 87 8.14 -0.14 -7.94
C LEU A 87 8.28 1.37 -8.10
N LEU A 88 8.63 2.11 -7.03
CA LEU A 88 8.82 3.56 -7.09
C LEU A 88 9.89 3.98 -8.10
N GLN A 89 11.00 3.24 -8.19
CA GLN A 89 12.07 3.50 -9.17
C GLN A 89 11.61 3.35 -10.63
N LYS A 90 10.54 2.59 -10.87
CA LYS A 90 9.96 2.38 -12.21
C LYS A 90 8.84 3.37 -12.51
N MET A 91 8.38 4.14 -11.53
CA MET A 91 7.33 5.12 -11.71
C MET A 91 7.88 6.45 -12.24
N PRO A 92 7.07 7.21 -13.01
CA PRO A 92 7.39 8.59 -13.37
C PRO A 92 7.70 9.44 -12.11
N PRO A 93 8.67 10.37 -12.16
CA PRO A 93 9.14 11.14 -11.00
C PRO A 93 8.02 11.88 -10.26
N GLU A 94 7.04 12.40 -11.00
CA GLU A 94 5.89 13.13 -10.47
C GLU A 94 5.02 12.28 -9.54
N ARG A 95 4.89 10.97 -9.84
CA ARG A 95 4.12 10.01 -9.04
C ARG A 95 4.89 9.57 -7.79
N ALA A 96 6.21 9.36 -7.93
CA ALA A 96 7.07 9.05 -6.79
C ALA A 96 7.11 10.19 -5.76
N MET A 97 7.06 11.45 -6.20
CA MET A 97 7.07 12.62 -5.31
C MET A 97 5.83 12.73 -4.41
N MET A 98 4.65 12.24 -4.80
CA MET A 98 3.46 12.27 -3.93
C MET A 98 3.60 11.34 -2.72
N GLU A 99 4.19 10.16 -2.94
CA GLU A 99 4.54 9.23 -1.86
C GLU A 99 5.62 9.83 -0.93
N MET A 100 6.68 10.42 -1.49
CA MET A 100 7.78 10.98 -0.69
C MET A 100 7.43 12.25 0.09
N LYS A 101 6.46 13.06 -0.37
CA LYS A 101 6.00 14.29 0.33
C LYS A 101 5.17 14.02 1.59
N THR A 102 4.83 12.76 1.84
CA THR A 102 3.86 12.36 2.87
C THR A 102 4.49 11.51 3.97
N ILE A 103 5.78 11.21 3.86
CA ILE A 103 6.60 10.49 4.85
C ILE A 103 7.32 11.51 5.73
#